data_AF-A0A5C8ZLU0-F1
#
_entry.id   AF-A0A5C8ZLU0-F1
#
_cell.length_a   1.000
_cell.length_b   1.000
_cell.length_c   1.000
_cell.angle_alpha   90.00
_cell.angle_beta   90.00
_cell.angle_gamma   90.00
#
_symmetry.space_group_name_H-M   'P 1'
#
loop_
_entity.id
_entity.type
_entity.pdbx_description
1 polymer ?
#
loop_
_entity_poly.entity_id
_entity_poly.type
_entity_poly.pdbx_seq_one_letter_code
_entity_poly.pdbx_strand_id
1 'polypeptide(L)'
;MTTRTATASAAPLTHAPAVSQVLPRAARWRVAVLHVPWAAAAGCTLVAAAATPPGRLLPQLAGPGLSAGPALAPLLVVSLLVGLPHGAVDLVRPETGATGSRGRRAAAAAVYLLTAAAAFTAWLVAPLPVLLGLLALAVVHFGTADAVTARWTGSATPGPGRVLRAVRVVALGGPPVVLTLGLHGGAVSAVLDGLSGGRGAAVASVARAAVPVVLAAAAAVVVAAALQRRPAAALEPLLLVALCAVVTPLLAFAVYFGLWHSWRQVARMVASDAAHDHLGTRAALRGFVRQAALPTAVSVVGLVALVTLGGAQVLVTGLAAVLCLTVPHAVAVARADARVVVAPPPPHGVVRTSA
;
A
#
# COMPACT_ATOMS: atom_id res chain seq x y z
N MET A 1 -44.50 -5.84 -58.31
CA MET A 1 -43.62 -4.79 -57.78
C MET A 1 -43.89 -4.69 -56.29
N THR A 2 -43.14 -5.46 -55.51
CA THR A 2 -43.36 -5.66 -54.07
C THR A 2 -42.00 -5.66 -53.38
N THR A 3 -41.65 -4.56 -52.73
CA THR A 3 -40.44 -4.39 -51.93
C THR A 3 -40.64 -5.03 -50.56
N ARG A 4 -39.88 -6.10 -50.29
CA ARG A 4 -39.86 -6.82 -49.01
C ARG A 4 -38.67 -6.32 -48.19
N THR A 5 -38.95 -5.66 -47.08
CA THR A 5 -37.97 -5.21 -46.08
C THR A 5 -37.40 -6.42 -45.33
N ALA A 6 -36.08 -6.61 -45.40
CA ALA A 6 -35.36 -7.63 -44.64
C ALA A 6 -34.88 -7.03 -43.32
N THR A 7 -35.48 -7.45 -42.21
CA THR A 7 -34.98 -7.20 -40.86
C THR A 7 -33.84 -8.16 -40.55
N ALA A 8 -32.62 -7.64 -40.46
CA ALA A 8 -31.45 -8.41 -40.04
C ALA A 8 -31.51 -8.63 -38.51
N SER A 9 -31.66 -9.90 -38.13
CA SER A 9 -31.55 -10.39 -36.76
C SER A 9 -30.11 -10.24 -36.27
N ALA A 10 -29.89 -9.35 -35.30
CA ALA A 10 -28.60 -9.21 -34.61
C ALA A 10 -28.47 -10.32 -33.56
N ALA A 11 -27.49 -11.20 -33.73
CA ALA A 11 -27.12 -12.19 -32.73
C ALA A 11 -26.68 -11.50 -31.42
N PRO A 12 -27.07 -12.01 -30.23
CA PRO A 12 -26.67 -11.40 -28.97
C PRO A 12 -25.18 -11.63 -28.71
N LEU A 13 -24.47 -10.52 -28.45
CA LEU A 13 -23.11 -10.51 -27.94
C LEU A 13 -23.06 -11.38 -26.67
N THR A 14 -22.30 -12.45 -26.72
CA THR A 14 -22.03 -13.32 -25.58
C THR A 14 -21.34 -12.50 -24.48
N HIS A 15 -22.12 -12.11 -23.47
CA HIS A 15 -21.59 -11.52 -22.25
C HIS A 15 -20.64 -12.52 -21.58
N ALA A 16 -19.36 -12.15 -21.48
CA ALA A 16 -18.45 -12.79 -20.53
C ALA A 16 -19.10 -12.75 -19.14
N PRO A 17 -19.04 -13.85 -18.35
CA PRO A 17 -19.68 -13.88 -17.04
C PRO A 17 -19.13 -12.76 -16.16
N ALA A 18 -20.04 -11.93 -15.64
CA ALA A 18 -19.72 -10.87 -14.71
C ALA A 18 -19.05 -11.47 -13.46
N VAL A 19 -17.86 -10.95 -13.12
CA VAL A 19 -17.02 -11.39 -11.98
C VAL A 19 -17.67 -11.09 -10.60
N SER A 20 -18.93 -10.64 -10.55
CA SER A 20 -19.62 -10.21 -9.33
C SER A 20 -20.25 -11.35 -8.50
N GLN A 21 -20.14 -12.63 -8.90
CA GLN A 21 -20.81 -13.72 -8.17
C GLN A 21 -19.90 -14.79 -7.54
N VAL A 22 -18.58 -14.60 -7.50
CA VAL A 22 -17.69 -15.55 -6.82
C VAL A 22 -16.80 -14.83 -5.81
N LEU A 23 -17.40 -14.33 -4.72
CA LEU A 23 -16.65 -14.15 -3.48
C LEU A 23 -16.77 -15.46 -2.68
N PRO A 24 -15.75 -16.34 -2.70
CA PRO A 24 -15.82 -17.60 -1.98
C PRO A 24 -15.95 -17.34 -0.48
N ARG A 25 -16.99 -17.91 0.17
CA ARG A 25 -17.22 -17.98 1.64
C ARG A 25 -16.45 -16.90 2.44
N ALA A 26 -16.92 -15.66 2.27
CA ALA A 26 -16.17 -14.41 2.49
C ALA A 26 -15.87 -13.99 3.95
N ALA A 27 -16.17 -14.80 4.97
CA ALA A 27 -16.06 -14.33 6.37
C ALA A 27 -14.63 -14.44 6.95
N ARG A 28 -13.94 -15.57 6.77
CA ARG A 28 -12.66 -15.83 7.46
C ARG A 28 -11.47 -15.02 6.92
N TRP A 29 -11.48 -14.71 5.62
CA TRP A 29 -10.42 -13.91 4.99
C TRP A 29 -10.51 -12.43 5.37
N ARG A 30 -11.72 -11.87 5.45
CA ARG A 30 -11.93 -10.49 5.89
C ARG A 30 -11.39 -10.26 7.31
N VAL A 31 -11.56 -11.26 8.18
CA VAL A 31 -11.02 -11.24 9.54
C VAL A 31 -9.49 -11.17 9.54
N ALA A 32 -8.80 -12.05 8.80
CA ALA A 32 -7.34 -12.05 8.77
C ALA A 32 -6.74 -10.79 8.11
N VAL A 33 -7.40 -10.24 7.08
CA VAL A 33 -6.90 -9.04 6.37
C VAL A 33 -7.05 -7.76 7.19
N LEU A 34 -8.07 -7.67 8.06
CA LEU A 34 -8.28 -6.52 8.92
C LEU A 34 -7.59 -6.67 10.28
N HIS A 35 -7.83 -7.78 10.98
CA HIS A 35 -7.48 -7.89 12.40
C HIS A 35 -6.01 -8.18 12.65
N VAL A 36 -5.30 -8.88 11.75
CA VAL A 36 -3.86 -9.12 11.92
C VAL A 36 -3.08 -7.80 11.88
N PRO A 37 -3.25 -6.93 10.88
CA PRO A 37 -2.62 -5.60 10.89
C PRO A 37 -2.99 -4.78 12.13
N TRP A 38 -4.29 -4.77 12.50
CA TRP A 38 -4.78 -3.98 13.63
C TRP A 38 -4.20 -4.45 14.96
N ALA A 39 -4.16 -5.76 15.19
CA ALA A 39 -3.58 -6.35 16.39
C ALA A 39 -2.08 -6.09 16.47
N ALA A 40 -1.35 -6.22 15.35
CA ALA A 40 0.07 -5.90 15.29
C ALA A 40 0.33 -4.41 15.62
N ALA A 41 -0.43 -3.49 15.01
CA ALA A 41 -0.31 -2.07 15.27
C ALA A 41 -0.66 -1.71 16.72
N ALA A 42 -1.78 -2.23 17.25
CA ALA A 42 -2.19 -2.01 18.63
C ALA A 42 -1.17 -2.56 19.62
N GLY A 43 -0.73 -3.81 19.44
CA GLY A 43 0.26 -4.46 20.31
C GLY A 43 1.58 -3.70 20.35
N CYS A 44 2.13 -3.33 19.18
CA CYS A 44 3.38 -2.56 19.12
C CYS A 44 3.24 -1.18 19.77
N THR A 45 2.10 -0.51 19.55
CA THR A 45 1.81 0.80 20.14
C THR A 45 1.70 0.71 21.67
N LEU A 46 0.99 -0.30 22.19
CA LEU A 46 0.82 -0.51 23.63
C LEU A 46 2.14 -0.85 24.32
N VAL A 47 2.95 -1.73 23.71
CA VAL A 47 4.28 -2.08 24.24
C VAL A 47 5.20 -0.85 24.25
N ALA A 48 5.22 -0.06 23.17
CA ALA A 48 6.02 1.17 23.11
C ALA A 48 5.55 2.22 24.14
N ALA A 49 4.23 2.39 24.31
CA ALA A 49 3.66 3.27 25.31
C ALA A 49 4.00 2.83 26.74
N ALA A 50 3.92 1.53 27.04
CA ALA A 50 4.24 0.98 28.36
C ALA A 50 5.74 1.03 28.69
N ALA A 51 6.61 0.90 27.68
CA ALA A 51 8.05 1.06 27.84
C ALA A 51 8.48 2.53 28.03
N THR A 52 7.55 3.48 27.84
CA THR A 52 7.81 4.91 27.99
C THR A 52 7.36 5.39 29.37
N PRO A 53 8.26 5.95 30.22
CA PRO A 53 7.86 6.40 31.55
C PRO A 53 6.85 7.56 31.48
N PRO A 54 5.87 7.61 32.41
CA PRO A 54 4.86 8.66 32.45
C PRO A 54 5.52 10.05 32.55
N GLY A 55 5.09 10.99 31.70
CA GLY A 55 5.68 12.33 31.58
C GLY A 55 6.67 12.52 30.42
N ARG A 56 7.12 11.45 29.75
CA ARG A 56 7.98 11.52 28.54
C ARG A 56 7.26 11.32 27.21
N LEU A 57 5.97 10.95 27.22
CA LEU A 57 5.16 10.79 26.00
C LEU A 57 5.04 12.09 25.18
N LEU A 58 4.90 13.25 25.84
CA LEU A 58 4.86 14.56 25.17
C LEU A 58 6.25 15.03 24.67
N PRO A 59 7.34 14.92 25.46
CA PRO A 59 8.70 15.21 24.99
C PRO A 59 9.26 14.27 23.89
N GLN A 60 8.84 12.99 23.85
CA GLN A 60 9.33 12.02 22.86
C GLN A 60 8.80 12.28 21.44
N LEU A 61 7.70 13.01 21.27
CA LEU A 61 7.28 13.52 19.95
C LEU A 61 8.31 14.50 19.33
N ALA A 62 9.35 14.88 20.08
CA ALA A 62 10.45 15.73 19.65
C ALA A 62 11.85 15.14 19.93
N GLY A 63 11.95 13.91 20.46
CA GLY A 63 13.22 13.29 20.87
C GLY A 63 13.66 12.12 19.97
N PRO A 64 14.96 11.78 19.90
CA PRO A 64 15.45 10.64 19.13
C PRO A 64 14.93 9.34 19.79
N GLY A 65 13.89 8.76 19.20
CA GLY A 65 13.24 7.54 19.67
C GLY A 65 14.19 6.34 19.64
N LEU A 66 14.63 5.94 20.83
CA LEU A 66 15.18 4.65 21.27
C LEU A 66 15.67 3.71 20.15
N SER A 67 16.99 3.53 20.10
CA SER A 67 17.71 2.51 19.33
C SER A 67 16.91 1.20 19.25
N ALA A 68 16.58 0.76 18.04
CA ALA A 68 15.95 -0.53 17.80
C ALA A 68 16.86 -1.63 18.34
N GLY A 69 16.53 -2.17 19.51
CA GLY A 69 17.28 -3.28 20.09
C GLY A 69 17.20 -4.53 19.20
N PRO A 70 18.08 -5.53 19.42
CA PRO A 70 18.11 -6.78 18.64
C PRO A 70 16.77 -7.54 18.63
N ALA A 71 15.89 -7.26 19.60
CA ALA A 71 14.53 -7.81 19.68
C ALA A 71 13.61 -7.45 18.50
N LEU A 72 13.90 -6.38 17.74
CA LEU A 72 13.06 -5.93 16.61
C LEU A 72 13.50 -6.50 15.25
N ALA A 73 14.66 -7.14 15.17
CA ALA A 73 15.17 -7.75 13.95
C ALA A 73 14.23 -8.83 13.35
N PRO A 74 13.61 -9.73 14.13
CA PRO A 74 12.66 -10.71 13.59
C PRO A 74 11.47 -10.06 12.90
N LEU A 75 10.95 -8.97 13.46
CA LEU A 75 9.81 -8.26 12.89
C LEU A 75 10.16 -7.55 11.58
N LEU A 76 11.37 -6.99 11.48
CA LEU A 76 11.90 -6.46 10.22
C LEU A 76 12.06 -7.55 9.16
N VAL A 77 12.60 -8.72 9.55
CA VAL A 77 12.73 -9.87 8.64
C VAL A 77 11.36 -10.33 8.16
N VAL A 78 10.39 -10.52 9.05
CA VAL A 78 9.01 -10.90 8.66
C VAL A 78 8.39 -9.82 7.77
N SER A 79 8.58 -8.55 8.10
CA SER A 79 8.10 -7.42 7.30
C SER A 79 8.68 -7.44 5.89
N LEU A 80 9.97 -7.72 5.72
CA LEU A 80 10.61 -7.85 4.42
C LEU A 80 10.17 -9.11 3.67
N LEU A 81 9.98 -10.24 4.36
CA LEU A 81 9.52 -11.48 3.74
C LEU A 81 8.08 -11.40 3.24
N VAL A 82 7.22 -10.61 3.90
CA VAL A 82 5.84 -10.35 3.45
C VAL A 82 5.83 -9.17 2.46
N GLY A 83 6.68 -8.19 2.70
CA GLY A 83 6.81 -6.94 1.96
C GLY A 83 7.39 -7.14 0.58
N LEU A 84 8.63 -7.59 0.46
CA LEU A 84 9.30 -7.68 -0.84
C LEU A 84 8.49 -8.42 -1.93
N PRO A 85 7.79 -9.53 -1.64
CA PRO A 85 6.95 -10.21 -2.63
C PRO A 85 5.88 -9.34 -3.30
N HIS A 86 5.28 -8.36 -2.60
CA HIS A 86 4.11 -7.66 -3.15
C HIS A 86 4.46 -6.77 -4.35
N GLY A 87 5.64 -6.12 -4.32
CA GLY A 87 6.13 -5.31 -5.44
C GLY A 87 6.96 -6.11 -6.43
N ALA A 88 7.63 -7.17 -5.97
CA ALA A 88 8.49 -7.99 -6.84
C ALA A 88 7.68 -8.71 -7.94
N VAL A 89 6.40 -9.01 -7.69
CA VAL A 89 5.54 -9.65 -8.70
C VAL A 89 5.11 -8.72 -9.83
N ASP A 90 5.29 -7.41 -9.74
CA ASP A 90 4.81 -6.45 -10.76
C ASP A 90 5.29 -6.83 -12.17
N LEU A 91 6.54 -7.26 -12.32
CA LEU A 91 7.14 -7.60 -13.62
C LEU A 91 6.56 -8.87 -14.26
N VAL A 92 5.86 -9.70 -13.49
CA VAL A 92 5.27 -10.96 -13.96
C VAL A 92 3.73 -10.92 -13.98
N ARG A 93 3.14 -9.78 -13.61
CA ARG A 93 1.72 -9.60 -13.38
C ARG A 93 0.97 -9.13 -14.63
N PRO A 94 -0.22 -9.67 -14.94
CA PRO A 94 -1.02 -9.25 -16.08
C PRO A 94 -1.34 -7.74 -16.13
N GLU A 95 -1.44 -7.11 -14.96
CA GLU A 95 -1.86 -5.72 -14.77
C GLU A 95 -0.80 -4.72 -15.25
N THR A 96 0.46 -5.15 -15.32
CA THR A 96 1.57 -4.36 -15.91
C THR A 96 1.70 -4.57 -17.41
N GLY A 97 0.82 -5.37 -18.01
CA GLY A 97 0.90 -5.72 -19.42
C GLY A 97 1.78 -6.94 -19.70
N ALA A 98 2.20 -7.69 -18.66
CA ALA A 98 3.01 -8.90 -18.79
C ALA A 98 2.23 -10.12 -19.34
N THR A 99 1.18 -9.92 -20.13
CA THR A 99 0.43 -10.98 -20.82
C THR A 99 0.81 -11.09 -22.29
N GLY A 100 0.70 -12.30 -22.84
CA GLY A 100 0.89 -12.58 -24.27
C GLY A 100 2.31 -13.01 -24.64
N SER A 101 2.74 -12.62 -25.85
CA SER A 101 4.02 -13.04 -26.43
C SER A 101 5.23 -12.63 -25.58
N ARG A 102 6.36 -13.33 -25.73
CA ARG A 102 7.62 -13.00 -25.04
C ARG A 102 8.01 -11.53 -25.26
N GLY A 103 7.78 -10.98 -26.46
CA GLY A 103 8.04 -9.58 -26.78
C GLY A 103 7.20 -8.58 -25.99
N ARG A 104 5.90 -8.85 -25.79
CA ARG A 104 5.03 -7.98 -24.97
C ARG A 104 5.45 -7.96 -23.50
N ARG A 105 5.82 -9.12 -22.97
CA ARG A 105 6.37 -9.23 -21.60
C ARG A 105 7.68 -8.46 -21.45
N ALA A 106 8.59 -8.59 -22.41
CA ALA A 106 9.84 -7.84 -22.42
C ALA A 106 9.60 -6.33 -22.51
N ALA A 107 8.66 -5.88 -23.35
CA ALA A 107 8.30 -4.48 -23.46
C ALA A 107 7.69 -3.93 -22.16
N ALA A 108 6.80 -4.66 -21.51
CA ALA A 108 6.22 -4.27 -20.21
C ALA A 108 7.31 -4.14 -19.13
N ALA A 109 8.21 -5.12 -19.04
CA ALA A 109 9.35 -5.05 -18.13
C ALA A 109 10.29 -3.88 -18.45
N ALA A 110 10.57 -3.64 -19.74
CA ALA A 110 11.38 -2.49 -20.17
C ALA A 110 10.74 -1.17 -19.77
N VAL A 111 9.43 -0.97 -19.99
CA VAL A 111 8.73 0.25 -19.56
C VAL A 111 8.80 0.43 -18.04
N TYR A 112 8.60 -0.64 -17.27
CA TYR A 112 8.70 -0.61 -15.81
C TYR A 112 10.11 -0.17 -15.36
N LEU A 113 11.15 -0.82 -15.87
CA LEU A 113 12.55 -0.56 -15.52
C LEU A 113 13.00 0.83 -16.00
N LEU A 114 12.60 1.25 -17.20
CA LEU A 114 12.90 2.59 -17.73
C LEU A 114 12.22 3.69 -16.91
N THR A 115 10.99 3.45 -16.42
CA THR A 115 10.31 4.39 -15.52
C THR A 115 11.06 4.52 -14.19
N ALA A 116 11.50 3.40 -13.61
CA ALA A 116 12.31 3.41 -12.39
C ALA A 116 13.67 4.11 -12.62
N ALA A 117 14.34 3.81 -13.73
CA ALA A 117 15.62 4.42 -14.10
C ALA A 117 15.50 5.93 -14.35
N ALA A 118 14.41 6.38 -14.98
CA ALA A 118 14.13 7.80 -15.17
C ALA A 118 13.91 8.52 -13.83
N ALA A 119 13.13 7.91 -12.92
CA ALA A 119 12.95 8.45 -11.56
C ALA A 119 14.27 8.51 -10.78
N PHE A 120 15.10 7.46 -10.88
CA PHE A 120 16.41 7.42 -10.24
C PHE A 120 17.38 8.45 -10.82
N THR A 121 17.40 8.61 -12.14
CA THR A 121 18.21 9.64 -12.82
C THR A 121 17.77 11.04 -12.41
N ALA A 122 16.46 11.28 -12.33
CA ALA A 122 15.93 12.54 -11.83
C ALA A 122 16.36 12.79 -10.37
N TRP A 123 16.36 11.76 -9.53
CA TRP A 123 16.84 11.85 -8.14
C TRP A 123 18.33 12.21 -8.07
N LEU A 124 19.18 11.61 -8.92
CA LEU A 124 20.61 11.97 -8.98
C LEU A 124 20.83 13.45 -9.33
N VAL A 125 20.00 14.01 -10.22
CA VAL A 125 20.09 15.42 -10.65
C VAL A 125 19.50 16.37 -9.60
N ALA A 126 18.37 16.01 -9.00
CA ALA A 126 17.60 16.89 -8.11
C ALA A 126 17.03 16.11 -6.90
N PRO A 127 17.88 15.70 -5.94
CA PRO A 127 17.50 14.72 -4.92
C PRO A 127 16.39 15.22 -4.00
N LEU A 128 16.43 16.49 -3.55
CA LEU A 128 15.39 17.04 -2.67
C LEU A 128 14.00 17.12 -3.33
N PRO A 129 13.79 17.81 -4.47
CA PRO A 129 12.45 17.91 -5.05
C PRO A 129 11.91 16.54 -5.49
N VAL A 130 12.77 15.65 -5.99
CA VAL A 130 12.36 14.28 -6.34
C VAL A 130 11.98 13.48 -5.10
N LEU A 131 12.76 13.55 -4.01
CA LEU A 131 12.40 12.91 -2.75
C LEU A 131 11.04 13.42 -2.22
N LEU A 132 10.80 14.73 -2.22
CA LEU A 132 9.51 15.30 -1.79
C LEU A 132 8.36 14.79 -2.67
N GLY A 133 8.57 14.70 -3.99
CA GLY A 133 7.61 14.10 -4.92
C GLY A 133 7.36 12.62 -4.66
N LEU A 134 8.40 11.83 -4.38
CA LEU A 134 8.29 10.41 -4.04
C LEU A 134 7.58 10.18 -2.71
N LEU A 135 7.81 11.04 -1.71
CA LEU A 135 7.09 11.00 -0.43
C LEU A 135 5.61 11.35 -0.61
N ALA A 136 5.30 12.35 -1.44
CA ALA A 136 3.91 12.67 -1.79
C ALA A 136 3.24 11.52 -2.56
N LEU A 137 3.95 10.89 -3.49
CA LEU A 137 3.48 9.69 -4.19
C LEU A 137 3.24 8.53 -3.21
N ALA A 138 4.12 8.33 -2.23
CA ALA A 138 3.95 7.29 -1.21
C ALA A 138 2.67 7.52 -0.39
N VAL A 139 2.40 8.76 0.04
CA VAL A 139 1.13 9.12 0.71
C VAL A 139 -0.07 8.77 -0.16
N VAL A 140 -0.05 9.13 -1.45
CA VAL A 140 -1.16 8.82 -2.37
C VAL A 140 -1.30 7.32 -2.60
N HIS A 141 -0.20 6.60 -2.84
CA HIS A 141 -0.18 5.17 -3.10
C HIS A 141 -0.74 4.38 -1.91
N PHE A 142 -0.18 4.61 -0.71
CA PHE A 142 -0.63 4.00 0.54
C PHE A 142 -2.09 4.33 0.83
N GLY A 143 -2.45 5.61 0.77
CA GLY A 143 -3.80 6.05 1.08
C GLY A 143 -4.86 5.51 0.11
N THR A 144 -4.54 5.41 -1.19
CA THR A 144 -5.45 4.83 -2.18
C THR A 144 -5.60 3.32 -2.02
N ALA A 145 -4.50 2.59 -1.81
CA ALA A 145 -4.52 1.14 -1.60
C ALA A 145 -5.28 0.74 -0.32
N ASP A 146 -5.07 1.47 0.78
CA ASP A 146 -5.81 1.23 2.03
C ASP A 146 -7.28 1.65 1.90
N ALA A 147 -7.59 2.72 1.16
CA ALA A 147 -8.98 3.09 0.88
C ALA A 147 -9.72 2.04 0.02
N VAL A 148 -9.04 1.41 -0.95
CA VAL A 148 -9.54 0.27 -1.72
C VAL A 148 -9.76 -0.93 -0.81
N THR A 149 -8.79 -1.25 0.06
CA THR A 149 -8.92 -2.35 1.03
C THR A 149 -10.14 -2.16 1.91
N ALA A 150 -10.34 -0.97 2.46
CA ALA A 150 -11.49 -0.72 3.32
C ALA A 150 -12.84 -0.85 2.57
N ARG A 151 -12.88 -0.54 1.26
CA ARG A 151 -14.09 -0.83 0.45
C ARG A 151 -14.27 -2.34 0.26
N TRP A 152 -13.19 -3.05 -0.07
CA TRP A 152 -13.18 -4.50 -0.27
C TRP A 152 -13.59 -5.26 0.99
N THR A 153 -13.14 -4.83 2.17
CA THR A 153 -13.51 -5.43 3.46
C THR A 153 -14.83 -4.92 4.02
N GLY A 154 -15.43 -3.87 3.44
CA GLY A 154 -16.64 -3.23 3.94
C GLY A 154 -16.44 -2.34 5.19
N SER A 155 -15.19 -1.99 5.55
CA SER A 155 -14.87 -1.02 6.61
C SER A 155 -14.86 0.43 6.12
N ALA A 156 -15.18 0.71 4.85
CA ALA A 156 -15.23 2.07 4.32
C ALA A 156 -16.48 2.84 4.74
N THR A 157 -16.32 4.15 4.96
CA THR A 157 -17.42 5.11 4.95
C THR A 157 -17.82 5.43 3.50
N PRO A 158 -19.11 5.30 3.13
CA PRO A 158 -19.60 5.75 1.84
C PRO A 158 -19.45 7.26 1.68
N GLY A 159 -19.17 7.72 0.45
CA GLY A 159 -18.92 9.13 0.20
C GLY A 159 -18.63 9.45 -1.27
N PRO A 160 -19.53 10.15 -1.99
CA PRO A 160 -19.40 10.33 -3.44
C PRO A 160 -18.41 11.45 -3.84
N GLY A 161 -18.02 12.34 -2.92
CA GLY A 161 -17.22 13.53 -3.23
C GLY A 161 -15.73 13.27 -3.47
N ARG A 162 -15.13 13.95 -4.47
CA ARG A 162 -13.67 13.93 -4.72
C ARG A 162 -12.88 14.38 -3.49
N VAL A 163 -13.37 15.41 -2.79
CA VAL A 163 -12.76 15.94 -1.58
C VAL A 163 -12.72 14.88 -0.47
N LEU A 164 -13.84 14.20 -0.19
CA LEU A 164 -13.88 13.15 0.83
C LEU A 164 -12.96 11.98 0.49
N ARG A 165 -12.82 11.63 -0.80
CA ARG A 165 -11.82 10.64 -1.23
C ARG A 165 -10.39 11.12 -0.95
N ALA A 166 -10.07 12.38 -1.27
CA ALA A 166 -8.76 12.95 -0.99
C ALA A 166 -8.46 12.99 0.51
N VAL A 167 -9.41 13.45 1.34
CA VAL A 167 -9.30 13.44 2.81
C VAL A 167 -9.01 12.02 3.32
N ARG A 168 -9.71 11.01 2.78
CA ARG A 168 -9.48 9.62 3.17
C ARG A 168 -8.10 9.09 2.75
N VAL A 169 -7.62 9.45 1.56
CA VAL A 169 -6.27 9.11 1.11
C VAL A 169 -5.23 9.72 2.04
N VAL A 170 -5.37 11.01 2.38
CA VAL A 170 -4.47 11.69 3.32
C VAL A 170 -4.53 11.09 4.72
N ALA A 171 -5.72 10.75 5.22
CA ALA A 171 -5.90 10.15 6.54
C ALA A 171 -5.23 8.77 6.69
N LEU A 172 -5.15 7.99 5.61
CA LEU A 172 -4.61 6.64 5.64
C LEU A 172 -3.14 6.58 5.21
N GLY A 173 -2.77 7.30 4.15
CA GLY A 173 -1.40 7.30 3.64
C GLY A 173 -0.49 8.34 4.28
N GLY A 174 -1.06 9.38 4.89
CA GLY A 174 -0.32 10.44 5.57
C GLY A 174 0.45 9.96 6.81
N PRO A 175 -0.16 9.21 7.75
CA PRO A 175 0.52 8.78 8.97
C PRO A 175 1.87 8.07 8.76
N PRO A 176 1.98 7.01 7.95
CA PRO A 176 3.25 6.27 7.79
C PRO A 176 4.37 7.06 7.13
N VAL A 177 4.07 8.23 6.53
CA VAL A 177 5.06 9.09 5.87
C VAL A 177 5.24 10.38 6.66
N VAL A 178 4.19 11.18 6.75
CA VAL A 178 4.22 12.54 7.29
C VAL A 178 4.36 12.56 8.81
N LEU A 179 3.61 11.74 9.55
CA LEU A 179 3.75 11.70 11.01
C LEU A 179 5.10 11.11 11.38
N THR A 180 5.51 10.02 10.72
CA THR A 180 6.81 9.40 10.97
C THR A 180 7.96 10.39 10.75
N LEU A 181 7.99 11.10 9.62
CA LEU A 181 9.07 12.06 9.32
C LEU A 181 8.94 13.38 10.09
N GLY A 182 7.72 13.87 10.31
CA GLY A 182 7.47 15.15 10.98
C GLY A 182 7.71 15.11 12.48
N LEU A 183 7.36 13.99 13.13
CA LEU A 183 7.55 13.80 14.57
C LEU A 183 8.97 13.27 14.87
N HIS A 184 9.45 12.31 14.07
CA HIS A 184 10.71 11.61 14.35
C HIS A 184 11.85 11.96 13.38
N GLY A 185 11.78 13.10 12.68
CA GLY A 185 12.77 13.47 11.67
C GLY A 185 14.22 13.47 12.17
N GLY A 186 14.44 13.76 13.47
CA GLY A 186 15.77 13.67 14.08
C GLY A 186 16.31 12.24 14.19
N ALA A 187 15.44 11.23 14.37
CA ALA A 187 15.84 9.82 14.46
C ALA A 187 16.23 9.22 13.09
N VAL A 188 15.82 9.86 11.99
CA VAL A 188 16.11 9.44 10.61
C VAL A 188 16.92 10.47 9.83
N SER A 189 17.55 11.44 10.52
CA SER A 189 18.24 12.58 9.91
C SER A 189 19.32 12.15 8.92
N ALA A 190 20.18 11.20 9.29
CA ALA A 190 21.24 10.68 8.41
C ALA A 190 20.70 10.07 7.11
N VAL A 191 19.56 9.36 7.18
CA VAL A 191 18.89 8.80 6.00
C VAL A 191 18.30 9.91 5.15
N LEU A 192 17.63 10.88 5.78
CA LEU A 192 17.05 12.02 5.07
C LEU A 192 18.13 12.89 4.41
N ASP A 193 19.27 13.11 5.05
CA ASP A 193 20.41 13.83 4.50
C ASP A 193 20.98 13.10 3.29
N GLY A 194 21.20 11.79 3.39
CA GLY A 194 21.64 10.97 2.27
C GLY A 194 20.68 11.04 1.07
N LEU A 195 19.38 10.94 1.32
CA LEU A 195 18.36 10.92 0.26
C LEU A 195 18.08 12.30 -0.36
N SER A 196 18.45 13.40 0.29
CA SER A 196 18.12 14.77 -0.16
C SER A 196 19.33 15.57 -0.64
N GLY A 197 20.52 14.97 -0.62
CA GLY A 197 21.78 15.66 -0.90
C GLY A 197 22.13 16.66 0.21
N GLY A 198 22.09 16.21 1.47
CA GLY A 198 22.46 16.99 2.66
C GLY A 198 21.39 17.97 3.15
N ARG A 199 20.13 17.79 2.76
CA ARG A 199 19.00 18.70 3.08
C ARG A 199 17.90 17.99 3.87
N GLY A 200 18.26 17.03 4.72
CA GLY A 200 17.31 16.21 5.46
C GLY A 200 16.46 17.03 6.43
N ALA A 201 17.03 18.09 7.00
CA ALA A 201 16.29 19.05 7.83
C ALA A 201 15.14 19.73 7.07
N ALA A 202 15.33 20.06 5.78
CA ALA A 202 14.25 20.63 4.97
C ALA A 202 13.11 19.62 4.75
N VAL A 203 13.44 18.35 4.48
CA VAL A 203 12.45 17.28 4.34
C VAL A 203 11.65 17.10 5.63
N ALA A 204 12.33 17.03 6.77
CA ALA A 204 11.70 16.90 8.08
C ALA A 204 10.79 18.11 8.40
N SER A 205 11.23 19.33 8.06
CA SER A 205 10.44 20.55 8.25
C SER A 205 9.16 20.57 7.39
N VAL A 206 9.26 20.17 6.11
CA VAL A 206 8.08 20.03 5.24
C VAL A 206 7.11 18.99 5.79
N ALA A 207 7.61 17.82 6.22
CA ALA A 207 6.78 16.79 6.83
C ALA A 207 6.12 17.30 8.12
N ARG A 208 6.87 17.98 8.99
CA ARG A 208 6.35 18.57 10.24
C ARG A 208 5.26 19.60 9.98
N ALA A 209 5.43 20.45 8.96
CA ALA A 209 4.41 21.42 8.55
C ALA A 209 3.13 20.75 8.02
N ALA A 210 3.24 19.54 7.45
CA ALA A 210 2.10 18.77 6.95
C ALA A 210 1.39 17.93 8.04
N VAL A 211 1.98 17.76 9.24
CA VAL A 211 1.38 16.98 10.33
C VAL A 211 -0.04 17.44 10.68
N PRO A 212 -0.34 18.75 10.87
CA PRO A 212 -1.70 19.20 11.18
C PRO A 212 -2.73 18.82 10.11
N VAL A 213 -2.34 18.83 8.83
CA VAL A 213 -3.22 18.45 7.72
C VAL A 213 -3.57 16.96 7.79
N VAL A 214 -2.59 16.11 8.08
CA VAL A 214 -2.82 14.66 8.22
C VAL A 214 -3.68 14.35 9.43
N LEU A 215 -3.41 14.99 10.57
CA LEU A 215 -4.23 14.83 11.78
C LEU A 215 -5.67 15.32 11.57
N ALA A 216 -5.86 16.46 10.90
CA ALA A 216 -7.18 16.96 10.57
C ALA A 216 -7.94 16.00 9.62
N ALA A 217 -7.25 15.44 8.62
CA ALA A 217 -7.85 14.45 7.73
C ALA A 217 -8.24 13.16 8.47
N ALA A 218 -7.37 12.66 9.35
CA ALA A 218 -7.66 11.50 10.19
C ALA A 218 -8.85 11.76 11.12
N ALA A 219 -8.87 12.91 11.80
CA ALA A 219 -9.96 13.33 12.67
C ALA A 219 -11.29 13.43 11.90
N ALA A 220 -11.28 14.02 10.69
CA ALA A 220 -12.46 14.10 9.84
C ALA A 220 -13.02 12.71 9.47
N VAL A 221 -12.15 11.74 9.14
CA VAL A 221 -12.57 10.35 8.87
C VAL A 221 -13.13 9.69 10.12
N VAL A 222 -12.50 9.87 11.28
CA VAL A 222 -12.96 9.32 12.58
C VAL A 222 -14.33 9.87 12.96
N VAL A 223 -14.52 11.19 12.87
CA VAL A 223 -15.80 11.85 13.16
C VAL A 223 -16.87 11.36 12.18
N ALA A 224 -16.59 11.32 10.87
CA ALA A 224 -17.53 10.82 9.89
C ALA A 224 -17.92 9.36 10.15
N ALA A 225 -16.96 8.52 10.54
CA ALA A 225 -17.19 7.13 10.90
C ALA A 225 -18.04 7.00 12.18
N ALA A 226 -17.80 7.84 13.20
CA ALA A 226 -18.59 7.86 14.43
C ALA A 226 -20.05 8.29 14.16
N LEU A 227 -20.25 9.35 13.39
CA LEU A 227 -21.58 9.83 12.98
C LEU A 227 -22.36 8.76 12.20
N GLN A 228 -21.66 7.96 11.39
CA GLN A 228 -22.24 6.85 10.63
C GLN A 228 -22.33 5.53 11.41
N ARG A 229 -21.93 5.51 12.69
CA ARG A 229 -21.86 4.31 13.56
C ARG A 229 -21.04 3.16 12.94
N ARG A 230 -19.90 3.51 12.34
CA ARG A 230 -18.95 2.58 11.68
C ARG A 230 -17.63 2.54 12.47
N PRO A 231 -17.56 1.90 13.65
CA PRO A 231 -16.36 1.92 14.50
C PRO A 231 -15.12 1.35 13.79
N ALA A 232 -15.30 0.32 12.95
CA ALA A 232 -14.23 -0.25 12.13
C ALA A 232 -13.55 0.78 11.20
N ALA A 233 -14.30 1.76 10.70
CA ALA A 233 -13.78 2.82 9.83
C ALA A 233 -13.01 3.90 10.60
N ALA A 234 -13.32 4.09 11.89
CA ALA A 234 -12.64 5.02 12.78
C ALA A 234 -11.34 4.42 13.35
N LEU A 235 -11.34 3.11 13.67
CA LEU A 235 -10.19 2.43 14.26
C LEU A 235 -8.96 2.49 13.36
N GLU A 236 -9.15 2.37 12.06
CA GLU A 236 -8.06 2.32 11.09
C GLU A 236 -7.16 3.58 11.09
N PRO A 237 -7.67 4.81 10.87
CA PRO A 237 -6.84 6.02 10.99
C PRO A 237 -6.32 6.24 12.42
N LEU A 238 -7.06 5.85 13.47
CA LEU A 238 -6.59 5.98 14.85
C LEU A 238 -5.37 5.10 15.13
N LEU A 239 -5.40 3.84 14.70
CA LEU A 239 -4.29 2.91 14.86
C LEU A 239 -3.06 3.36 14.07
N LEU A 240 -3.26 3.89 12.86
CA LEU A 240 -2.16 4.42 12.04
C LEU A 240 -1.51 5.66 12.69
N VAL A 241 -2.32 6.60 13.18
CA VAL A 241 -1.82 7.78 13.90
C VAL A 241 -1.07 7.35 15.17
N ALA A 242 -1.65 6.45 15.97
CA ALA A 242 -1.04 6.00 17.22
C ALA A 242 0.28 5.24 16.97
N LEU A 243 0.29 4.32 15.98
CA LEU A 243 1.49 3.60 15.55
C LEU A 243 2.60 4.58 15.15
N CYS A 244 2.32 5.54 14.27
CA CYS A 244 3.36 6.42 13.73
C CYS A 244 3.79 7.54 14.69
N ALA A 245 2.95 7.89 15.66
CA ALA A 245 3.28 8.89 16.67
C ALA A 245 4.11 8.32 17.83
N VAL A 246 3.81 7.09 18.27
CA VAL A 246 4.40 6.51 19.49
C VAL A 246 5.59 5.60 19.19
N VAL A 247 5.55 4.89 18.07
CA VAL A 247 6.53 3.85 17.76
C VAL A 247 7.70 4.42 16.96
N THR A 248 8.91 3.87 17.17
CA THR A 248 10.10 4.30 16.44
C THR A 248 9.90 4.17 14.93
N PRO A 249 10.49 5.05 14.09
CA PRO A 249 10.24 5.06 12.65
C PRO A 249 10.45 3.72 11.95
N LEU A 250 11.52 3.01 12.33
CA LEU A 250 11.86 1.72 11.73
C LEU A 250 10.82 0.64 12.06
N LEU A 251 10.34 0.61 13.30
CA LEU A 251 9.34 -0.35 13.73
C LEU A 251 7.94 0.01 13.18
N ALA A 252 7.59 1.30 13.17
CA ALA A 252 6.36 1.78 12.54
C ALA A 252 6.33 1.42 11.05
N PHE A 253 7.45 1.62 10.35
CA PHE A 253 7.62 1.17 8.96
C PHE A 253 7.48 -0.35 8.85
N ALA A 254 8.13 -1.15 9.70
CA ALA A 254 8.06 -2.61 9.64
C ALA A 254 6.61 -3.12 9.77
N VAL A 255 5.87 -2.61 10.75
CA VAL A 255 4.48 -2.98 11.00
C VAL A 255 3.59 -2.48 9.86
N TYR A 256 3.73 -1.22 9.45
CA TYR A 256 2.91 -0.65 8.39
C TYR A 256 3.21 -1.28 7.04
N PHE A 257 4.44 -1.20 6.55
CA PHE A 257 4.81 -1.69 5.23
C PHE A 257 4.54 -3.19 5.11
N GLY A 258 5.08 -4.01 6.01
CA GLY A 258 5.00 -5.47 5.90
C GLY A 258 3.64 -6.04 6.33
N LEU A 259 3.25 -5.77 7.57
CA LEU A 259 2.10 -6.43 8.19
C LEU A 259 0.75 -5.75 7.89
N TRP A 260 0.77 -4.52 7.42
CA TRP A 260 -0.45 -3.77 7.08
C TRP A 260 -0.61 -3.66 5.56
N HIS A 261 0.17 -2.80 4.91
CA HIS A 261 0.05 -2.50 3.49
C HIS A 261 0.31 -3.73 2.62
N SER A 262 1.48 -4.35 2.73
CA SER A 262 1.87 -5.48 1.89
C SER A 262 0.99 -6.70 2.12
N TRP A 263 0.70 -7.02 3.40
CA TRP A 263 -0.24 -8.09 3.76
C TRP A 263 -1.60 -7.93 3.07
N ARG A 264 -2.19 -6.73 3.15
CA ARG A 264 -3.48 -6.42 2.54
C ARG A 264 -3.41 -6.45 1.02
N GLN A 265 -2.33 -5.92 0.44
CA GLN A 265 -2.10 -5.95 -1.01
C GLN A 265 -2.03 -7.38 -1.53
N VAL A 266 -1.21 -8.24 -0.91
CA VAL A 266 -1.09 -9.66 -1.25
C VAL A 266 -2.42 -10.37 -1.11
N ALA A 267 -3.18 -10.09 -0.04
CA ALA A 267 -4.49 -10.68 0.13
C ALA A 267 -5.49 -10.29 -0.98
N ARG A 268 -5.48 -9.02 -1.42
CA ARG A 268 -6.32 -8.57 -2.55
C ARG A 268 -5.87 -9.22 -3.87
N MET A 269 -4.57 -9.34 -4.12
CA MET A 269 -4.04 -10.03 -5.30
C MET A 269 -4.45 -11.50 -5.32
N VAL A 270 -4.24 -12.24 -4.22
CA VAL A 270 -4.63 -13.65 -4.11
C VAL A 270 -6.14 -13.84 -4.26
N ALA A 271 -6.95 -12.93 -3.70
CA ALA A 271 -8.40 -12.96 -3.87
C ALA A 271 -8.82 -12.69 -5.32
N SER A 272 -8.16 -11.76 -6.00
CA SER A 272 -8.38 -11.47 -7.42
C SER A 272 -8.01 -12.66 -8.30
N ASP A 273 -6.86 -13.29 -8.06
CA ASP A 273 -6.40 -14.48 -8.80
C ASP A 273 -7.36 -15.66 -8.58
N ALA A 274 -7.80 -15.88 -7.34
CA ALA A 274 -8.77 -16.91 -7.02
C ALA A 274 -10.10 -16.72 -7.77
N ALA A 275 -10.56 -15.47 -7.91
CA ALA A 275 -11.79 -15.15 -8.61
C ALA A 275 -11.65 -15.29 -10.14
N HIS A 276 -10.55 -14.78 -10.72
CA HIS A 276 -10.30 -14.81 -12.16
C HIS A 276 -10.06 -16.23 -12.69
N ASP A 277 -9.27 -17.03 -11.97
CA ASP A 277 -8.88 -18.37 -12.40
C ASP A 277 -9.79 -19.48 -11.81
N HIS A 278 -10.87 -19.10 -11.11
CA HIS A 278 -11.79 -20.01 -10.41
C HIS A 278 -11.08 -20.99 -9.45
N LEU A 279 -10.05 -20.51 -8.76
CA LEU A 279 -9.22 -21.32 -7.86
C LEU A 279 -9.68 -21.23 -6.40
N GLY A 280 -9.44 -22.29 -5.64
CA GLY A 280 -9.48 -22.20 -4.17
C GLY A 280 -8.35 -21.31 -3.64
N THR A 281 -8.56 -20.64 -2.50
CA THR A 281 -7.61 -19.61 -2.04
C THR A 281 -6.21 -20.14 -1.72
N ARG A 282 -6.09 -21.41 -1.29
CA ARG A 282 -4.78 -22.06 -1.10
C ARG A 282 -4.02 -22.21 -2.42
N ALA A 283 -4.72 -22.54 -3.51
CA ALA A 283 -4.11 -22.68 -4.83
C ALA A 283 -3.66 -21.32 -5.38
N ALA A 284 -4.50 -20.28 -5.23
CA ALA A 284 -4.14 -18.91 -5.59
C ALA A 284 -2.93 -18.40 -4.79
N LEU A 285 -2.87 -18.65 -3.47
CA LEU A 285 -1.73 -18.29 -2.63
C LEU A 285 -0.44 -19.02 -3.06
N ARG A 286 -0.51 -20.32 -3.36
CA ARG A 286 0.65 -21.06 -3.90
C ARG A 286 1.10 -20.50 -5.25
N GLY A 287 0.16 -20.12 -6.11
CA GLY A 287 0.42 -19.44 -7.38
C GLY A 287 1.18 -18.13 -7.17
N PHE A 288 0.70 -17.29 -6.24
CA PHE A 288 1.35 -16.04 -5.83
C PHE A 288 2.79 -16.29 -5.36
N VAL A 289 2.99 -17.20 -4.41
CA VAL A 289 4.32 -17.49 -3.85
C VAL A 289 5.29 -17.95 -4.94
N ARG A 290 4.85 -18.81 -5.87
CA ARG A 290 5.67 -19.27 -7.00
C ARG A 290 6.05 -18.12 -7.93
N GLN A 291 5.12 -17.23 -8.24
CA GLN A 291 5.37 -16.06 -9.09
C GLN A 291 6.32 -15.06 -8.40
N ALA A 292 6.19 -14.90 -7.08
CA ALA A 292 6.98 -13.96 -6.29
C ALA A 292 8.39 -14.48 -5.97
N ALA A 293 8.61 -15.79 -5.91
CA ALA A 293 9.84 -16.40 -5.40
C ALA A 293 11.10 -15.89 -6.11
N LEU A 294 11.17 -16.00 -7.44
CA LEU A 294 12.36 -15.58 -8.19
C LEU A 294 12.59 -14.06 -8.12
N PRO A 295 11.59 -13.18 -8.42
CA PRO A 295 11.77 -11.75 -8.28
C PRO A 295 12.16 -11.31 -6.86
N THR A 296 11.58 -11.94 -5.82
CA THR A 296 11.93 -11.66 -4.43
C THR A 296 13.36 -12.08 -4.11
N ALA A 297 13.77 -13.27 -4.54
CA ALA A 297 15.14 -13.75 -4.32
C ALA A 297 16.17 -12.84 -4.99
N VAL A 298 15.91 -12.39 -6.23
CA VAL A 298 16.77 -11.42 -6.93
C VAL A 298 16.87 -10.11 -6.15
N SER A 299 15.75 -9.56 -5.66
CA SER A 299 15.74 -8.34 -4.85
C SER A 299 16.49 -8.50 -3.53
N VAL A 300 16.35 -9.64 -2.84
CA VAL A 300 17.05 -9.93 -1.59
C VAL A 300 18.56 -10.08 -1.83
N VAL A 301 18.97 -10.86 -2.82
CA VAL A 301 20.39 -11.03 -3.16
C VAL A 301 21.00 -9.69 -3.57
N GLY A 302 20.28 -8.91 -4.39
CA GLY A 302 20.68 -7.56 -4.77
C GLY A 302 20.88 -6.65 -3.55
N LEU A 303 19.91 -6.63 -2.62
CA LEU A 303 20.01 -5.83 -1.39
C LEU A 303 21.17 -6.28 -0.50
N VAL A 304 21.36 -7.60 -0.30
CA VAL A 304 22.46 -8.15 0.50
C VAL A 304 23.80 -7.77 -0.12
N ALA A 305 23.96 -7.99 -1.43
CA ALA A 305 25.19 -7.62 -2.14
C ALA A 305 25.47 -6.11 -2.04
N LEU A 306 24.43 -5.28 -2.17
CA LEU A 306 24.53 -3.83 -2.03
C LEU A 306 25.07 -3.46 -0.64
N VAL A 307 24.48 -4.03 0.42
CA VAL A 307 24.89 -3.77 1.81
C VAL A 307 26.29 -4.29 2.11
N THR A 308 26.64 -5.51 1.67
CA THR A 308 27.92 -6.14 2.00
C THR A 308 29.10 -5.57 1.23
N LEU A 309 28.88 -5.10 -0.01
CA LEU A 309 29.96 -4.63 -0.89
C LEU A 309 30.19 -3.11 -0.82
N GLY A 310 29.20 -2.34 -0.34
CA GLY A 310 29.15 -0.91 -0.64
C GLY A 310 29.22 0.07 0.54
N GLY A 311 29.16 -0.40 1.79
CA GLY A 311 29.11 0.47 2.96
C GLY A 311 27.89 1.41 3.02
N ALA A 312 27.92 2.43 3.89
CA ALA A 312 26.75 3.26 4.19
C ALA A 312 26.20 4.09 3.01
N GLN A 313 27.07 4.54 2.09
CA GLN A 313 26.68 5.29 0.89
C GLN A 313 25.82 4.43 -0.06
N VAL A 314 26.09 3.14 -0.08
CA VAL A 314 25.38 2.19 -0.94
C VAL A 314 24.03 1.80 -0.35
N LEU A 315 23.86 1.85 0.97
CA LEU A 315 22.53 1.75 1.60
C LEU A 315 21.61 2.91 1.19
N VAL A 316 22.08 4.15 1.24
CA VAL A 316 21.30 5.34 0.83
C VAL A 316 20.90 5.24 -0.64
N THR A 317 21.85 4.86 -1.50
CA THR A 317 21.59 4.64 -2.93
C THR A 317 20.56 3.52 -3.15
N GLY A 318 20.65 2.43 -2.38
CA GLY A 318 19.66 1.36 -2.40
C GLY A 318 18.26 1.80 -1.96
N LEU A 319 18.18 2.59 -0.90
CA LEU A 319 16.91 3.18 -0.44
C LEU A 319 16.33 4.13 -1.50
N ALA A 320 17.16 4.94 -2.15
CA ALA A 320 16.73 5.80 -3.25
C ALA A 320 16.21 4.97 -4.44
N ALA A 321 16.88 3.88 -4.80
CA ALA A 321 16.43 2.97 -5.86
C ALA A 321 15.07 2.33 -5.53
N VAL A 322 14.87 1.87 -4.29
CA VAL A 322 13.58 1.33 -3.83
C VAL A 322 12.49 2.41 -3.84
N LEU A 323 12.79 3.64 -3.39
CA LEU A 323 11.87 4.76 -3.49
C LEU A 323 11.49 5.05 -4.94
N CYS A 324 12.44 5.02 -5.87
CA CYS A 324 12.18 5.24 -7.30
C CYS A 324 11.36 4.11 -7.93
N LEU A 325 11.53 2.85 -7.49
CA LEU A 325 10.68 1.72 -7.88
C LEU A 325 9.21 1.90 -7.46
N THR A 326 8.93 2.77 -6.48
CA THR A 326 7.56 3.14 -6.10
C THR A 326 6.80 3.77 -7.27
N VAL A 327 7.49 4.46 -8.20
CA VAL A 327 6.84 5.10 -9.35
C VAL A 327 6.13 4.09 -10.24
N PRO A 328 6.83 3.12 -10.87
CA PRO A 328 6.14 2.11 -11.68
C PRO A 328 5.26 1.17 -10.83
N HIS A 329 5.62 0.88 -9.58
CA HIS A 329 4.81 0.06 -8.67
C HIS A 329 3.44 0.69 -8.38
N ALA A 330 3.40 1.99 -8.03
CA ALA A 330 2.15 2.69 -7.74
C ALA A 330 1.21 2.69 -8.95
N VAL A 331 1.77 2.78 -10.16
CA VAL A 331 1.00 2.69 -11.41
C VAL A 331 0.49 1.25 -11.63
N ALA A 332 1.31 0.23 -11.39
CA ALA A 332 0.91 -1.18 -11.47
C ALA A 332 -0.27 -1.48 -10.55
N VAL A 333 -0.17 -1.05 -9.28
CA VAL A 333 -1.24 -1.22 -8.29
C VAL A 333 -2.50 -0.43 -8.66
N ALA A 334 -2.36 0.82 -9.14
CA ALA A 334 -3.52 1.60 -9.58
C ALA A 334 -4.27 0.93 -10.75
N ARG A 335 -3.55 0.31 -11.70
CA ARG A 335 -4.15 -0.48 -12.80
C ARG A 335 -4.84 -1.73 -12.29
N ALA A 336 -4.25 -2.42 -11.31
CA ALA A 336 -4.85 -3.59 -10.67
C ALA A 336 -6.15 -3.23 -9.94
N ASP A 337 -6.11 -2.20 -9.10
CA ASP A 337 -7.25 -1.74 -8.30
C ASP A 337 -8.38 -1.18 -9.18
N ALA A 338 -8.06 -0.56 -10.33
CA ALA A 338 -9.07 -0.11 -11.29
C ALA A 338 -9.91 -1.26 -11.86
N ARG A 339 -9.32 -2.46 -12.04
CA ARG A 339 -10.06 -3.64 -12.52
C ARG A 339 -11.00 -4.21 -11.47
N VAL A 340 -10.71 -4.01 -10.18
CA VAL A 340 -11.54 -4.47 -9.05
C VAL A 340 -12.78 -3.59 -8.85
N VAL A 341 -12.73 -2.30 -9.20
CA VAL A 341 -13.75 -1.28 -8.84
C VAL A 341 -14.88 -1.11 -9.87
N VAL A 342 -14.78 -1.65 -11.10
CA VAL A 342 -15.72 -1.37 -12.20
C VAL A 342 -17.06 -2.13 -12.14
N ALA A 343 -17.32 -2.98 -11.15
CA ALA A 343 -18.65 -3.59 -11.00
C ALA A 343 -19.60 -2.65 -10.21
N PRO A 344 -20.59 -1.99 -10.85
CA PRO A 344 -21.64 -1.29 -10.09
C PRO A 344 -22.40 -2.29 -9.20
N PRO A 345 -22.92 -1.86 -8.04
CA PRO A 345 -23.76 -2.72 -7.21
C PRO A 345 -24.96 -3.19 -8.05
N PRO A 346 -25.34 -4.47 -7.99
CA PRO A 346 -26.54 -4.94 -8.69
C PRO A 346 -27.74 -4.13 -8.19
N PRO A 347 -28.68 -3.77 -9.08
CA PRO A 347 -29.90 -3.10 -8.68
C PRO A 347 -30.61 -3.96 -7.63
N HIS A 348 -30.98 -3.34 -6.51
CA HIS A 348 -31.80 -4.00 -5.50
C HIS A 348 -33.14 -4.38 -6.11
N GLY A 349 -33.38 -5.67 -6.28
CA GLY A 349 -34.70 -6.20 -6.62
C GLY A 349 -34.66 -7.45 -7.49
N VAL A 350 -34.98 -8.59 -6.91
CA VAL A 350 -36.30 -9.24 -6.99
C VAL A 350 -36.08 -10.64 -6.42
N VAL A 351 -36.56 -10.87 -5.19
CA VAL A 351 -36.71 -12.22 -4.66
C VAL A 351 -37.80 -12.88 -5.50
N ARG A 352 -37.42 -13.70 -6.47
CA ARG A 352 -38.36 -14.65 -7.07
C ARG A 352 -38.52 -15.78 -6.06
N THR A 353 -39.61 -15.74 -5.30
CA THR A 353 -40.13 -16.91 -4.59
C THR A 353 -40.65 -17.89 -5.65
N SER A 354 -39.95 -19.00 -5.85
CA SER A 354 -40.46 -20.14 -6.61
C SER A 354 -41.40 -20.94 -5.72
N ALA A 355 -42.67 -20.97 -6.10
CA ALA A 355 -43.57 -22.10 -5.86
C ALA A 355 -43.34 -23.14 -6.96
#